data_AF-A0A0V8JGE1-F1
#
_entry.id   AF-A0A0V8JGE1-F1
#
_cell.length_a   1.000
_cell.length_b   1.000
_cell.length_c   1.000
_cell.angle_alpha   90.00
_cell.angle_beta   90.00
_cell.angle_gamma   90.00
#
_symmetry.space_group_name_H-M   'P 1'
#
loop_
_entity.id
_entity.type
_entity.pdbx_description
1 polymer ?
#
loop_
_entity_poly.entity_id
_entity_poly.type
_entity_poly.pdbx_seq_one_letter_code
_entity_poly.pdbx_strand_id
1 'polypeptide(L)' 'MENLSDELLIESYFKAKELRLSSDFISLIQQEIERRSLEKRLNVYFLKAHH' A
#
# COMPACT_ATOMS: atom_id res chain seq x y z
N MET A 1 11.03 -4.50 0.37
CA MET A 1 10.57 -3.25 1.05
C MET A 1 10.61 -3.40 2.57
N GLU A 2 11.48 -4.26 3.08
CA GLU A 2 11.40 -4.78 4.45
C GLU A 2 11.59 -3.71 5.52
N ASN A 3 12.37 -2.66 5.21
CA ASN A 3 12.66 -1.56 6.14
C ASN A 3 11.60 -0.44 6.15
N LEU A 4 10.59 -0.49 5.28
CA LEU A 4 9.49 0.48 5.34
C LEU A 4 8.61 0.18 6.55
N SER A 5 8.21 1.22 7.28
CA SER A 5 7.11 1.08 8.25
C SER A 5 5.82 0.72 7.53
N ASP A 6 4.90 0.07 8.23
CA ASP A 6 3.62 -0.33 7.63
C ASP A 6 2.80 0.86 7.14
N GLU A 7 2.91 2.01 7.83
CA GLU A 7 2.23 3.26 7.44
C GLU A 7 2.78 3.79 6.11
N LEU A 8 4.11 3.87 5.99
CA LEU A 8 4.76 4.34 4.76
C LEU A 8 4.56 3.36 3.60
N LEU A 9 4.49 2.04 3.87
CA LEU A 9 4.20 1.03 2.85
C LEU A 9 2.78 1.21 2.28
N ILE A 10 1.79 1.38 3.15
CA ILE A 10 0.39 1.62 2.76
C ILE A 10 0.25 2.95 2.00
N GLU A 11 0.88 4.02 2.47
CA GLU A 11 0.90 5.31 1.77
C GLU A 11 1.54 5.17 0.37
N SER A 12 2.67 4.48 0.29
CA SER A 12 3.37 4.22 -0.97
C SER A 12 2.50 3.46 -1.97
N TYR A 13 1.68 2.50 -1.52
CA TYR A 13 0.72 1.79 -2.38
C TYR A 13 -0.29 2.74 -3.02
N PHE A 14 -0.92 3.61 -2.22
CA PHE A 14 -1.91 4.56 -2.73
C PHE A 14 -1.26 5.59 -3.65
N LYS A 15 -0.08 6.11 -3.29
CA LYS A 15 0.65 7.08 -4.11
C LYS A 15 1.07 6.48 -5.45
N ALA A 16 1.54 5.24 -5.45
CA ALA A 16 1.89 4.53 -6.68
C ALA A 16 0.69 4.38 -7.63
N LYS A 17 -0.51 4.11 -7.11
CA LYS A 17 -1.75 4.05 -7.88
C LYS A 17 -2.19 5.42 -8.41
N GLU A 18 -2.14 6.45 -7.56
CA GLU A 18 -2.48 7.84 -7.93
C GLU A 18 -1.60 8.35 -9.07
N LEU A 19 -0.28 8.10 -8.98
CA LEU A 19 0.70 8.47 -9.99
C LEU A 19 0.69 7.57 -11.23
N ARG A 20 -0.15 6.53 -11.25
CA ARG A 20 -0.24 5.53 -12.33
C ARG A 20 1.13 4.92 -12.67
N LEU A 21 1.90 4.55 -11.64
CA LEU A 21 3.16 3.83 -11.82
C LEU A 21 2.91 2.45 -12.45
N SER A 22 3.99 1.77 -12.85
CA SER A 22 3.88 0.48 -13.51
C SER A 22 3.12 -0.53 -12.64
N SER A 23 2.32 -1.38 -13.30
CA SER A 23 1.57 -2.46 -12.66
C SER A 23 2.48 -3.37 -11.84
N ASP A 24 3.69 -3.63 -12.34
CA ASP A 24 4.66 -4.50 -11.69
C ASP A 24 5.13 -3.89 -10.36
N PHE A 25 5.40 -2.58 -10.35
CA PHE A 25 5.79 -1.88 -9.12
C PHE A 25 4.66 -1.88 -8.09
N ILE A 26 3.43 -1.60 -8.51
CA ILE A 26 2.25 -1.64 -7.64
C ILE A 26 2.06 -3.06 -7.08
N SER A 27 2.28 -4.09 -7.91
CA SER A 27 2.16 -5.49 -7.50
C SER A 27 3.21 -5.88 -6.45
N LEU A 28 4.44 -5.37 -6.57
CA LEU A 28 5.48 -5.61 -5.55
C LEU A 28 5.09 -5.01 -4.19
N ILE A 29 4.49 -3.82 -4.17
CA ILE A 29 4.00 -3.22 -2.92
C ILE A 29 2.84 -4.05 -2.36
N GLN A 30 1.92 -4.48 -3.21
CA GLN A 30 0.77 -5.29 -2.80
C GLN A 30 1.21 -6.64 -2.20
N GLN A 31 2.16 -7.32 -2.83
CA GLN A 31 2.72 -8.57 -2.30
C GLN A 31 3.36 -8.39 -0.92
N GLU A 32 4.03 -7.25 -0.68
CA GLU A 32 4.59 -6.95 0.64
C GLU A 32 3.51 -6.68 1.69
N ILE A 33 2.41 -6.01 1.32
CA ILE A 33 1.23 -5.80 2.18
C ILE A 33 0.61 -7.14 2.58
N GLU A 34 0.45 -8.07 1.62
CA GLU A 34 -0.07 -9.43 1.84
C GLU A 34 0.88 -10.24 2.74
N ARG A 35 2.19 -10.19 2.46
CA ARG A 35 3.23 -10.89 3.25
C ARG A 35 3.23 -10.46 4.72
N ARG A 36 2.91 -9.21 5.02
CA ARG A 36 2.82 -8.66 6.40
C ARG A 36 1.42 -8.74 7.01
N SER A 37 0.44 -9.28 6.28
CA SER A 37 -0.96 -9.37 6.71
C SER A 37 -1.59 -8.00 7.06
N LEU A 38 -1.33 -6.99 6.23
CA LEU A 38 -1.76 -5.60 6.44
C LEU A 38 -3.06 -5.22 5.70
N GLU A 39 -3.76 -6.17 5.08
CA GLU A 39 -4.94 -5.92 4.24
C GLU A 39 -6.08 -5.27 5.03
N LYS A 40 -6.26 -5.66 6.29
CA LYS A 40 -7.25 -5.03 7.18
C LYS A 40 -6.93 -3.56 7.44
N ARG A 41 -5.65 -3.22 7.60
CA ARG A 41 -5.21 -1.83 7.80
C ARG A 41 -5.36 -1.02 6.52
N LEU A 42 -5.08 -1.62 5.37
CA LEU A 42 -5.29 -1.00 4.05
C LEU A 42 -6.74 -0.54 3.86
N ASN A 43 -7.72 -1.38 4.22
CA ASN A 43 -9.14 -1.03 4.17
C ASN A 43 -9.51 0.14 5.10
N VAL A 44 -8.97 0.16 6.32
CA VAL A 44 -9.20 1.26 7.26
C VAL A 44 -8.62 2.57 6.74
N TYR A 45 -7.41 2.54 6.18
CA TYR A 45 -6.78 3.71 5.57
C TYR A 45 -7.58 4.25 4.39
N PHE A 46 -8.08 3.36 3.51
CA PHE A 46 -8.91 3.77 2.39
C PHE A 46 -10.15 4.54 2.86
N LEU A 47 -10.85 4.04 3.87
CA LEU A 47 -12.05 4.69 4.43
C LEU A 47 -11.72 6.05 5.05
N LYS A 48 -10.59 6.17 5.75
CA LYS A 48 -10.15 7.44 6.35
C LYS A 48 -9.76 8.49 5.32
N ALA A 49 -9.18 8.08 4.20
CA ALA A 49 -8.70 9.01 3.17
C ALA A 49 -9.82 9.60 2.29
N HIS A 50 -11.04 9.05 2.37
CA HIS A 50 -12.19 9.44 1.54
C HIS A 50 -13.37 10.00 2.37
N HIS A 51 -13.09 10.51 3.56
CA HIS A 51 -13.99 11.26 4.44
C HIS A 51 -13.41 12.64 4.70
#